data_AF-A0A383DSI7-F1
#
_entry.id   AF-A0A383DSI7-F1
#
_cell.length_a   1.000
_cell.length_b   1.000
_cell.length_c   1.000
_cell.angle_alpha   90.00
_cell.angle_beta   90.00
_cell.angle_gamma   90.00
#
_symmetry.space_group_name_H-M   'P 1'
#
loop_
_entity.id
_entity.type
_entity.pdbx_description
1 polymer ?
#
loop_
_entity_poly.entity_id
_entity_poly.type
_entity_poly.pdbx_seq_one_letter_code
_entity_poly.pdbx_strand_id
1 'polypeptide(L)'
;GFRKVIACFSGHHHRDYVRWVNNILYSQINSASYYWIGEEFLEVRYSQEIDRQYPWIKYTVPYQDSIYGIVTLDLQKRTMELNGCKSEFVGSTPWELGKTRAYWDDRTLKPCVSSWKVFL
;
A
#
# COMPACT_ATOMS: atom_id res chain seq x y z
N GLY A 1 34.44 8.68 1.66
CA GLY A 1 33.13 9.04 2.26
C GLY A 1 32.51 7.84 2.93
N PHE A 2 31.55 8.01 3.84
CA PHE A 2 30.82 6.91 4.51
C PHE A 2 29.34 6.90 4.11
N ARG A 3 28.66 5.75 4.29
CA ARG A 3 27.23 5.60 3.99
C ARG A 3 26.38 6.44 4.95
N LYS A 4 25.61 7.40 4.41
CA LYS A 4 24.75 8.30 5.20
C LYS A 4 23.29 7.86 5.28
N VAL A 5 22.81 7.10 4.30
CA VAL A 5 21.42 6.67 4.18
C VAL A 5 21.40 5.14 4.10
N ILE A 6 20.53 4.52 4.89
CA ILE A 6 20.32 3.06 4.93
C ILE A 6 18.95 2.67 4.37
N ALA A 7 17.99 3.58 4.43
CA ALA A 7 16.64 3.37 3.95
C ALA A 7 15.95 4.67 3.53
N CYS A 8 14.97 4.55 2.65
CA CYS A 8 14.06 5.59 2.21
C CYS A 8 12.63 5.03 2.23
N PHE A 9 11.70 5.79 2.82
CA PHE A 9 10.28 5.45 2.85
C PHE A 9 9.54 6.42 1.94
N SER A 10 8.69 5.87 1.07
CA SER A 10 7.96 6.65 0.06
C SER A 10 6.49 6.22 0.01
N GLY A 11 5.62 7.14 -0.43
CA GLY A 11 4.18 6.92 -0.56
C GLY A 11 3.68 7.29 -1.96
N HIS A 12 2.49 7.87 -2.07
CA HIS A 12 1.87 8.37 -3.31
C HIS A 12 1.36 7.31 -4.30
N HIS A 13 2.08 6.21 -4.54
CA HIS A 13 1.65 5.19 -5.52
C HIS A 13 0.53 4.26 -5.01
N HIS A 14 0.26 4.25 -3.70
CA HIS A 14 -0.73 3.39 -3.05
C HIS A 14 -0.46 1.90 -3.36
N ARG A 15 0.81 1.52 -3.27
CA ARG A 15 1.32 0.17 -3.49
C ARG A 15 2.16 -0.27 -2.31
N ASP A 16 2.33 -1.57 -2.16
CA ASP A 16 3.13 -2.20 -1.11
C ASP A 16 4.27 -3.00 -1.74
N TYR A 17 5.49 -2.51 -1.57
CA TYR A 17 6.70 -3.24 -1.94
C TYR A 17 7.94 -2.67 -1.25
N VAL A 18 9.01 -3.47 -1.25
CA VAL A 18 10.33 -3.06 -0.80
C VAL A 18 11.37 -3.47 -1.82
N ARG A 19 12.37 -2.61 -2.06
CA ARG A 19 13.45 -2.85 -3.03
C ARG A 19 14.78 -2.37 -2.50
N TRP A 20 15.87 -3.00 -2.93
CA TRP A 20 17.21 -2.51 -2.70
C TRP A 20 17.71 -1.77 -3.94
N VAL A 21 18.21 -0.55 -3.76
CA VAL A 21 18.87 0.22 -4.81
C VAL A 21 20.14 0.81 -4.22
N ASN A 22 21.30 0.50 -4.81
CA ASN A 22 22.61 0.98 -4.36
C ASN A 22 22.84 0.79 -2.84
N ASN A 23 22.46 -0.38 -2.32
CA ASN A 23 22.55 -0.75 -0.90
C ASN A 23 21.76 0.17 0.06
N ILE A 24 20.71 0.81 -0.44
CA ILE A 24 19.69 1.54 0.32
C ILE A 24 18.36 0.79 0.17
N LEU A 25 17.66 0.58 1.29
CA LEU A 25 16.34 -0.05 1.30
C LEU A 25 15.26 0.99 0.96
N TYR A 26 14.54 0.81 -0.14
CA TYR A 26 13.41 1.64 -0.54
C TYR A 26 12.11 0.91 -0.23
N SER A 27 11.42 1.36 0.82
CA SER A 27 10.10 0.85 1.19
C SER A 27 9.03 1.77 0.62
N GLN A 28 8.20 1.23 -0.27
CA GLN A 28 6.98 1.86 -0.73
C GLN A 28 5.87 1.52 0.27
N ILE A 29 5.43 2.53 1.01
CA ILE A 29 4.32 2.43 1.95
C ILE A 29 3.03 2.71 1.19
N ASN A 30 2.06 1.82 1.40
CA ASN A 30 0.74 1.94 0.83
C ASN A 30 -0.05 3.10 1.46
N SER A 31 -1.13 3.52 0.80
CA SER A 31 -2.11 4.43 1.40
C SER A 31 -2.75 3.80 2.63
N ALA A 32 -3.19 4.62 3.57
CA ALA A 32 -3.88 4.12 4.75
C ALA A 32 -5.24 3.48 4.41
N SER A 33 -5.90 3.89 3.32
CA SER A 33 -7.35 3.64 3.20
C SER A 33 -7.86 3.22 1.82
N TYR A 34 -7.09 3.35 0.74
CA TYR A 34 -7.58 2.98 -0.60
C TYR A 34 -6.50 2.92 -1.68
N TYR A 35 -6.82 2.27 -2.79
CA TYR A 35 -6.16 2.45 -4.09
C TYR A 35 -7.03 3.28 -5.04
N TRP A 36 -6.47 4.25 -5.77
CA TRP A 36 -7.21 5.02 -6.77
C TRP A 36 -7.30 4.21 -8.07
N ILE A 37 -8.51 3.78 -8.44
CA ILE A 37 -8.73 2.88 -9.57
C ILE A 37 -8.94 3.64 -10.89
N GLY A 38 -9.47 4.86 -10.84
CA GLY A 38 -9.74 5.69 -12.01
C GLY A 38 -11.17 5.56 -12.56
N GLU A 39 -11.49 6.38 -13.55
CA GLU A 39 -12.85 6.57 -14.08
C GLU A 39 -13.38 5.43 -14.97
N GLU A 40 -12.49 4.56 -15.49
CA GLU A 40 -12.89 3.40 -16.30
C GLU A 40 -13.57 2.30 -15.45
N PHE A 41 -13.39 2.32 -14.13
CA PHE A 41 -13.73 1.21 -13.22
C PHE A 41 -14.66 1.62 -12.08
N LEU A 42 -15.54 2.60 -12.34
CA LEU A 42 -16.42 3.15 -11.31
C LEU A 42 -17.43 2.10 -10.81
N GLU A 43 -17.51 1.99 -9.49
CA GLU A 43 -18.48 1.16 -8.78
C GLU A 43 -18.95 1.88 -7.52
N VAL A 44 -20.24 1.85 -7.24
CA VAL A 44 -20.78 2.31 -5.95
C VAL A 44 -20.37 1.30 -4.87
N ARG A 45 -19.36 1.65 -4.06
CA ARG A 45 -18.71 0.75 -3.08
C ARG A 45 -19.54 0.47 -1.83
N TYR A 46 -20.44 1.38 -1.48
CA TYR A 46 -21.26 1.34 -0.28
C TYR A 46 -22.73 1.55 -0.67
N SER A 47 -23.46 2.44 0.01
CA SER A 47 -24.82 2.80 -0.38
C SER A 47 -24.83 3.98 -1.37
N GLN A 48 -25.94 4.14 -2.10
CA GLN A 48 -26.18 5.31 -2.97
C GLN A 48 -26.13 6.63 -2.18
N GLU A 49 -26.53 6.62 -0.90
CA GLU A 49 -26.44 7.79 -0.03
C GLU A 49 -24.97 8.17 0.24
N ILE A 50 -24.13 7.18 0.56
CA ILE A 50 -22.70 7.39 0.76
C ILE A 50 -22.03 7.86 -0.54
N ASP A 51 -22.36 7.29 -1.69
CA ASP A 51 -21.79 7.76 -2.97
C ASP A 51 -22.16 9.20 -3.29
N ARG A 52 -23.38 9.64 -2.95
CA ARG A 52 -23.80 11.05 -3.12
C ARG A 52 -23.06 12.00 -2.18
N GLN A 53 -22.85 11.60 -0.92
CA GLN A 53 -22.12 12.41 0.06
C GLN A 53 -20.61 12.44 -0.23
N TYR A 54 -20.05 11.35 -0.75
CA TYR A 54 -18.63 11.18 -1.04
C TYR A 54 -18.42 10.77 -2.51
N PRO A 55 -18.64 11.69 -3.48
CA PRO A 55 -18.71 11.37 -4.91
C PRO A 55 -17.43 10.80 -5.52
N TRP A 56 -16.30 10.94 -4.82
CA TRP A 56 -15.00 10.43 -5.25
C TRP A 56 -14.75 8.98 -4.81
N ILE A 57 -15.54 8.41 -3.89
CA ILE A 57 -15.25 7.08 -3.32
C ILE A 57 -15.32 5.96 -4.36
N LYS A 58 -16.19 6.10 -5.37
CA LYS A 58 -16.29 5.19 -6.52
C LYS A 58 -15.07 5.19 -7.45
N TYR A 59 -14.22 6.20 -7.38
CA TYR A 59 -12.94 6.24 -8.10
C TYR A 59 -11.84 5.49 -7.36
N THR A 60 -12.18 4.83 -6.26
CA THR A 60 -11.25 4.11 -5.41
C THR A 60 -11.67 2.65 -5.23
N VAL A 61 -10.72 1.85 -4.77
CA VAL A 61 -10.99 0.57 -4.11
C VAL A 61 -10.60 0.75 -2.64
N PRO A 62 -11.57 1.00 -1.75
CA PRO A 62 -11.31 1.23 -0.34
C PRO A 62 -10.80 -0.02 0.37
N TYR A 63 -10.08 0.19 1.47
CA TYR A 63 -9.71 -0.86 2.42
C TYR A 63 -10.70 -0.87 3.58
N GLN A 64 -11.05 -2.05 4.08
CA GLN A 64 -12.02 -2.22 5.16
C GLN A 64 -11.56 -1.53 6.46
N ASP A 65 -10.27 -1.64 6.75
CA ASP A 65 -9.58 -1.07 7.91
C ASP A 65 -8.39 -0.23 7.45
N SER A 66 -8.06 0.79 8.23
CA SER A 66 -6.87 1.60 7.95
C SER A 66 -5.60 0.78 8.13
N ILE A 67 -4.74 0.78 7.11
CA ILE A 67 -3.45 0.09 7.14
C ILE A 67 -2.30 1.03 7.47
N TYR A 68 -1.28 0.53 8.16
CA TYR A 68 -0.10 1.28 8.55
C TYR A 68 1.06 0.32 8.86
N GLY A 69 2.25 0.89 9.09
CA GLY A 69 3.42 0.13 9.53
C GLY A 69 4.19 0.89 10.61
N ILE A 70 4.76 0.13 11.56
CA ILE A 70 5.63 0.65 12.61
C ILE A 70 7.05 0.22 12.31
N VAL A 71 7.95 1.18 12.18
CA VAL A 71 9.38 0.92 11.97
C VAL A 71 10.09 0.94 13.31
N THR A 72 10.83 -0.13 13.59
CA THR A 72 11.66 -0.26 14.79
C THR A 72 13.13 -0.39 14.37
N LEU A 73 13.96 0.45 14.98
CA LEU A 73 15.42 0.42 14.82
C LEU A 73 16.04 -0.10 16.12
N ASP A 74 16.77 -1.21 16.03
CA ASP A 74 17.58 -1.74 17.11
C ASP A 74 19.07 -1.52 16.76
N LEU A 75 19.67 -0.53 17.43
CA LEU A 75 21.06 -0.14 17.17
C LEU A 75 22.08 -1.14 17.73
N GLN A 76 21.71 -1.89 18.79
CA GLN A 76 22.60 -2.88 19.39
C GLN A 76 22.69 -4.12 18.51
N LYS A 77 21.54 -4.60 18.03
CA LYS A 77 21.45 -5.74 17.10
C LYS A 77 21.73 -5.35 15.65
N ARG A 78 21.84 -4.05 15.38
CA ARG A 78 21.97 -3.48 14.03
C ARG A 78 20.87 -4.01 13.12
N THR A 79 19.61 -3.89 13.53
CA THR A 79 18.46 -4.29 12.73
C THR A 79 17.48 -3.16 12.53
N MET A 80 16.82 -3.17 11.37
CA MET A 80 15.64 -2.38 11.12
C MET A 80 14.51 -3.32 10.70
N GLU A 81 13.36 -3.15 11.32
CA GLU A 81 12.15 -3.90 10.97
C GLU A 81 10.98 -2.96 10.76
N LEU A 82 10.11 -3.31 9.83
CA LEU A 82 8.79 -2.74 9.69
C LEU A 82 7.80 -3.84 10.03
N ASN A 83 6.91 -3.56 10.98
CA ASN A 83 5.76 -4.38 11.30
C ASN A 83 4.52 -3.70 10.73
N GLY A 84 3.96 -4.26 9.66
CA GLY A 84 2.78 -3.74 8.98
C GLY A 84 1.53 -4.55 9.28
N CYS A 85 0.38 -4.03 8.87
CA CYS A 85 -0.91 -4.72 8.98
C CYS A 85 -1.57 -4.93 7.61
N LYS A 86 -2.59 -5.79 7.62
CA LYS A 86 -3.39 -6.17 6.45
C LYS A 86 -4.84 -5.80 6.69
N SER A 87 -5.54 -5.52 5.61
CA SER A 87 -6.98 -5.35 5.53
C SER A 87 -7.50 -6.14 4.33
N GLU A 88 -8.74 -5.85 3.91
CA GLU A 88 -9.41 -6.41 2.74
C GLU A 88 -9.93 -5.27 1.87
N PHE A 89 -10.14 -5.53 0.58
CA PHE A 89 -10.83 -4.56 -0.27
C PHE A 89 -12.32 -4.55 0.07
N VAL A 90 -12.91 -3.37 0.08
CA VAL A 90 -14.36 -3.22 0.21
C VAL A 90 -15.01 -3.40 -1.17
N GLY A 91 -15.96 -4.35 -1.26
CA GLY A 91 -16.67 -4.64 -2.51
C GLY A 91 -15.80 -5.39 -3.50
N SER A 92 -15.96 -5.10 -4.80
CA SER A 92 -15.18 -5.77 -5.84
C SER A 92 -13.71 -5.32 -5.84
N THR A 93 -12.83 -6.31 -5.87
CA THR A 93 -11.39 -6.14 -6.04
C THR A 93 -11.05 -5.57 -7.43
N PRO A 94 -9.87 -4.98 -7.64
CA PRO A 94 -9.52 -4.38 -8.93
C PRO A 94 -9.60 -5.33 -10.13
N TRP A 95 -9.29 -6.61 -9.92
CA TRP A 95 -9.33 -7.62 -10.98
C TRP A 95 -10.72 -8.23 -11.23
N GLU A 96 -11.72 -7.83 -10.46
CA GLU A 96 -13.14 -8.13 -10.73
C GLU A 96 -13.79 -7.02 -11.57
N LEU A 97 -13.13 -5.86 -11.70
CA LEU A 97 -13.61 -4.68 -12.43
C LEU A 97 -13.19 -4.68 -13.92
N GLY A 98 -13.03 -5.86 -14.53
CA GLY A 98 -12.85 -5.97 -15.98
C GLY A 98 -11.41 -5.95 -16.51
N LYS A 99 -10.38 -5.91 -15.64
CA LYS A 99 -8.98 -6.15 -16.04
C LYS A 99 -8.38 -7.30 -15.23
N THR A 100 -7.29 -7.88 -15.73
CA THR A 100 -6.65 -9.03 -15.07
C THR A 100 -5.76 -8.61 -13.90
N ARG A 101 -5.43 -9.58 -13.03
CA ARG A 101 -4.42 -9.42 -11.98
C ARG A 101 -3.06 -8.94 -12.50
N ALA A 102 -2.66 -9.42 -13.68
CA ALA A 102 -1.41 -9.03 -14.32
C ALA A 102 -1.41 -7.56 -14.77
N TYR A 103 -2.54 -7.07 -15.31
CA TYR A 103 -2.70 -5.66 -15.67
C TYR A 103 -2.50 -4.74 -14.46
N TRP A 104 -3.06 -5.13 -13.31
CA TRP A 104 -2.98 -4.35 -12.08
C TRP A 104 -1.66 -4.51 -11.31
N ASP A 105 -0.81 -5.47 -11.67
CA ASP A 105 0.33 -5.94 -10.85
C ASP A 105 -0.10 -6.23 -9.40
N ASP A 106 -0.93 -7.27 -9.23
CA ASP A 106 -1.47 -7.69 -7.93
C ASP A 106 -0.41 -8.11 -6.90
N ARG A 107 0.84 -8.25 -7.33
CA ARG A 107 2.00 -8.45 -6.44
C ARG A 107 2.25 -7.24 -5.56
N THR A 108 1.96 -6.03 -6.05
CA THR A 108 2.18 -4.76 -5.35
C THR A 108 0.89 -4.03 -4.98
N LEU A 109 -0.22 -4.32 -5.67
CA LEU A 109 -1.54 -3.83 -5.32
C LEU A 109 -2.20 -4.78 -4.32
N LYS A 110 -2.10 -4.45 -3.04
CA LYS A 110 -2.65 -5.24 -1.93
C LYS A 110 -3.18 -4.30 -0.85
N PRO A 111 -4.22 -4.66 -0.09
CA PRO A 111 -4.70 -3.86 1.04
C PRO A 111 -3.82 -4.12 2.28
N CYS A 112 -2.51 -3.89 2.17
CA CYS A 112 -1.58 -4.09 3.28
C CYS A 112 -0.36 -3.17 3.24
N VAL A 113 0.31 -3.10 4.39
CA VAL A 113 1.73 -2.77 4.49
C VAL A 113 2.44 -4.07 4.90
N SER A 114 3.35 -4.57 4.07
CA SER A 114 4.05 -5.84 4.35
C SER A 114 5.12 -5.66 5.41
N SER A 115 5.16 -6.58 6.38
CA SER A 115 6.25 -6.64 7.35
C SER A 115 7.56 -7.11 6.71
N TRP A 116 8.68 -6.56 7.17
CA TRP A 116 10.02 -6.98 6.77
C TRP A 116 11.04 -6.67 7.86
N LYS A 117 12.19 -7.35 7.82
CA LYS A 117 13.32 -7.13 8.73
C LYS A 117 14.64 -7.27 7.98
N VAL A 118 15.57 -6.36 8.25
CA VAL A 118 16.90 -6.31 7.63
C VAL A 118 17.98 -6.03 8.67
N PHE A 119 19.21 -6.44 8.36
CA PHE A 119 20.41 -6.11 9.13
C PHE A 119 21.10 -4.88 8.53
N LEU A 120 21.65 -4.02 9.40
CA LEU A 120 22.21 -2.70 9.07
C LEU A 120 23.74 -2.69 9.02
#